data_AF-A0A920MVW5-F1
#
_entry.id   AF-A0A920MVW5-F1
#
_cell.length_a   1.000
_cell.length_b   1.000
_cell.length_c   1.000
_cell.angle_alpha   90.00
_cell.angle_beta   90.00
_cell.angle_gamma   90.00
#
_symmetry.space_group_name_H-M   'P 1'
#
loop_
_entity.id
_entity.type
_entity.pdbx_description
1 polymer ?
#
loop_
_entity_poly.entity_id
_entity_poly.type
_entity_poly.pdbx_seq_one_letter_code
_entity_poly.pdbx_strand_id
1 'polypeptide(L)'
;MVSLYHPGFARYIELSEKRGRLSINPKTKKYFFPNGQKLKSGNLLINPEYAKTLTEISKNGAKAFYNGSIAEEIVNAAREIPNPGNLTLAKFEKL
;
A
#
# COMPACT_ATOMS: atom_id res chain seq x y z
N MET A 1 10.74 8.21 8.50
CA MET A 1 11.64 7.24 9.15
C MET A 1 11.77 6.04 8.23
N VAL A 2 12.99 5.73 7.78
CA VAL A 2 13.26 4.69 6.78
C VAL A 2 13.42 3.37 7.52
N SER A 3 12.59 2.38 7.20
CA SER A 3 12.44 1.16 8.02
C SER A 3 13.57 0.15 7.73
N LEU A 4 14.33 -0.18 8.77
CA LEU A 4 15.16 -1.39 8.82
C LEU A 4 14.21 -2.57 9.10
N TYR A 5 14.04 -3.47 8.14
CA TYR A 5 13.07 -4.58 8.25
C TYR A 5 13.33 -5.45 9.50
N HIS A 6 12.32 -5.52 10.38
CA HIS A 6 12.32 -6.42 11.54
C HIS A 6 12.01 -7.87 11.08
N PRO A 7 12.59 -8.91 11.71
CA PRO A 7 12.43 -10.32 11.30
C PRO A 7 10.97 -10.78 11.13
N GLY A 8 10.05 -10.26 11.95
CA GLY A 8 8.63 -10.58 11.86
C GLY A 8 7.99 -10.21 10.51
N PHE A 9 8.38 -9.08 9.91
CA PHE A 9 7.81 -8.65 8.64
C PHE A 9 8.41 -9.39 7.45
N ALA A 10 9.70 -9.73 7.50
CA ALA A 10 10.32 -10.61 6.49
C ALA A 10 9.64 -11.99 6.46
N ARG A 11 9.33 -12.55 7.64
CA ARG A 11 8.55 -13.80 7.75
C ARG A 11 7.15 -13.67 7.14
N TYR A 12 6.48 -12.53 7.32
CA TYR A 12 5.17 -12.29 6.70
C TYR A 12 5.23 -12.28 5.17
N ILE A 13 6.26 -11.66 4.58
CA ILE A 13 6.45 -11.67 3.12
C ILE A 13 6.69 -13.08 2.60
N GLU A 14 7.54 -13.85 3.29
CA GLU A 14 7.79 -15.25 2.94
C GLU A 14 6.51 -16.10 2.97
N LEU A 15 5.68 -15.96 4.01
CA LEU A 15 4.39 -16.63 4.07
C LEU A 15 3.44 -16.17 2.95
N SER A 16 3.51 -14.89 2.59
CA SER A 16 2.66 -14.27 1.57
C SER A 16 3.07 -14.63 0.14
N GLU A 17 4.31 -15.06 -0.10
CA GLU A 17 4.82 -15.45 -1.42
C GLU A 17 3.96 -16.56 -2.05
N LYS A 18 3.66 -17.61 -1.27
CA LYS A 18 2.95 -18.81 -1.76
C LYS A 18 1.42 -18.70 -1.70
N ARG A 19 0.86 -17.87 -0.83
CA ARG A 19 -0.58 -17.87 -0.50
C ARG A 19 -1.19 -16.50 -0.15
N GLY A 20 -0.39 -15.43 -0.13
CA GLY A 20 -0.82 -14.12 0.35
C GLY A 20 -1.27 -13.17 -0.77
N ARG A 21 -2.13 -12.22 -0.42
CA ARG A 21 -2.64 -11.21 -1.37
C ARG A 21 -1.53 -10.31 -1.94
N LEU A 22 -0.39 -10.20 -1.24
CA LEU A 22 0.77 -9.41 -1.67
C LEU A 22 1.36 -9.90 -2.99
N SER A 23 1.34 -11.20 -3.28
CA SER A 23 1.91 -11.77 -4.51
C SER A 23 0.92 -11.79 -5.68
N ILE A 24 -0.37 -11.54 -5.42
CA ILE A 24 -1.44 -11.55 -6.44
C ILE A 24 -1.66 -10.16 -7.03
N ASN A 25 -1.74 -9.12 -6.20
CA ASN A 25 -1.92 -7.76 -6.72
C ASN A 25 -0.59 -7.28 -7.37
N PRO A 26 -0.61 -6.83 -8.64
CA PRO A 26 0.63 -6.46 -9.35
C PRO A 26 1.42 -5.33 -8.69
N LYS A 27 0.73 -4.32 -8.14
CA LYS A 27 1.38 -3.17 -7.48
C LYS A 27 2.07 -3.61 -6.18
N THR A 28 1.39 -4.39 -5.34
CA THR A 28 2.00 -4.91 -4.11
C THR A 28 3.13 -5.89 -4.41
N LYS A 29 2.99 -6.71 -5.46
CA LYS A 29 4.03 -7.66 -5.87
C LYS A 29 5.29 -6.92 -6.29
N LYS A 30 5.18 -5.87 -7.11
CA LYS A 30 6.31 -5.03 -7.51
C LYS A 30 7.04 -4.42 -6.31
N TYR A 31 6.30 -4.07 -5.26
CA TYR A 31 6.83 -3.43 -4.07
C TYR A 31 7.54 -4.40 -3.10
N PHE A 32 6.96 -5.57 -2.84
CA PHE A 32 7.48 -6.56 -1.87
C PHE A 32 8.33 -7.67 -2.50
N PHE A 33 8.25 -7.85 -3.82
CA PHE A 33 9.00 -8.83 -4.60
C PHE A 33 9.68 -8.18 -5.82
N PRO A 34 10.53 -7.14 -5.62
CA PRO A 34 11.22 -6.50 -6.72
C PRO A 34 12.07 -7.52 -7.50
N ASN A 35 12.02 -7.46 -8.83
CA ASN A 35 12.68 -8.43 -9.73
C ASN A 35 12.29 -9.89 -9.47
N GLY A 36 11.09 -10.13 -8.91
CA GLY A 36 10.61 -11.47 -8.56
C GLY A 36 11.24 -12.07 -7.30
N GLN A 37 12.09 -11.33 -6.58
CA GLN A 37 12.72 -11.80 -5.35
C GLN A 37 12.08 -11.15 -4.13
N LYS A 38 11.72 -11.96 -3.14
CA LYS A 38 11.20 -11.45 -1.86
C LYS A 38 12.24 -10.62 -1.13
N LEU A 39 11.78 -9.54 -0.50
CA LEU A 39 12.60 -8.78 0.44
C LEU A 39 12.99 -9.66 1.64
N LYS A 40 14.23 -9.49 2.09
CA LYS A 40 14.81 -10.20 3.24
C LYS A 40 14.97 -9.25 4.44
N SER A 41 15.13 -9.84 5.62
CA SER A 41 15.49 -9.08 6.81
C SER A 41 16.75 -8.26 6.57
N GLY A 42 16.78 -7.02 7.10
CA GLY A 42 17.88 -6.08 6.88
C GLY A 42 17.85 -5.34 5.52
N ASN A 43 16.94 -5.67 4.59
CA ASN A 43 16.73 -4.81 3.43
C ASN A 43 16.09 -3.48 3.83
N LEU A 44 16.56 -2.40 3.21
CA LEU A 44 15.93 -1.10 3.32
C LEU A 44 14.74 -1.03 2.37
N LEU A 45 13.54 -0.84 2.91
CA LEU A 45 12.34 -0.67 2.10
C LEU A 45 11.83 0.76 2.23
N ILE A 46 11.78 1.47 1.11
CA ILE A 46 11.35 2.86 1.02
C ILE A 46 10.06 2.93 0.22
N ASN A 47 9.04 3.62 0.74
CA ASN A 47 7.82 3.91 0.00
C ASN A 47 7.73 5.43 -0.27
N PRO A 48 8.27 5.93 -1.39
CA PRO A 48 8.20 7.36 -1.69
C PRO A 48 6.76 7.83 -1.93
N GLU A 49 5.90 6.99 -2.52
CA GLU A 49 4.50 7.31 -2.77
C GLU A 49 3.73 7.47 -1.44
N TYR A 50 3.90 6.53 -0.51
CA TYR A 50 3.29 6.64 0.82
C TYR A 50 3.84 7.81 1.63
N ALA A 51 5.14 8.11 1.51
CA ALA A 51 5.73 9.29 2.15
C ALA A 51 5.09 10.58 1.62
N LYS A 52 4.80 10.66 0.32
CA LYS A 52 4.06 11.78 -0.28
C LYS A 52 2.64 11.86 0.27
N THR A 53 1.91 10.74 0.35
CA THR A 53 0.57 10.70 0.97
C THR A 53 0.57 11.21 2.41
N LEU A 54 1.51 10.73 3.24
CA LEU A 54 1.63 11.19 4.63
C LEU A 54 2.00 12.67 4.73
N THR A 55 2.81 13.17 3.80
CA THR A 55 3.18 14.60 3.74
C THR A 55 1.95 15.46 3.42
N GLU A 56 1.12 15.04 2.46
CA GLU A 56 -0.10 15.76 2.12
C GLU A 56 -1.12 15.75 3.27
N ILE A 57 -1.30 14.61 3.94
CA ILE A 57 -2.15 14.50 5.14
C ILE A 57 -1.61 15.38 6.28
N SER A 58 -0.29 15.40 6.47
CA SER A 58 0.36 16.25 7.47
C SER A 58 0.10 17.74 7.23
N LYS A 59 0.07 18.18 5.97
CA LYS A 59 -0.14 19.60 5.62
C LYS A 59 -1.62 20.00 5.68
N ASN A 60 -2.50 19.13 5.19
CA ASN A 60 -3.90 19.46 4.92
C ASN A 60 -4.88 18.81 5.91
N GLY A 61 -4.36 18.07 6.89
CA GLY A 61 -5.13 17.33 7.89
C GLY A 61 -5.88 16.12 7.32
N ALA A 62 -6.74 15.53 8.15
CA ALA A 62 -7.53 14.36 7.79
C ALA A 62 -8.41 14.57 6.55
N LYS A 63 -8.82 15.81 6.27
CA LYS A 63 -9.64 16.14 5.09
C LYS A 63 -8.99 15.70 3.78
N ALA A 64 -7.65 15.77 3.68
CA ALA A 64 -6.93 15.34 2.49
C ALA A 64 -6.92 13.81 2.30
N PHE A 65 -7.17 13.02 3.34
CA PHE A 65 -7.34 11.57 3.19
C PHE A 65 -8.71 11.23 2.59
N TYR A 66 -9.77 11.87 3.07
CA TYR A 66 -11.15 11.57 2.69
C TYR A 66 -11.64 12.28 1.41
N ASN A 67 -10.92 13.32 0.96
CA ASN A 67 -11.31 14.13 -0.19
C ASN A 67 -10.14 14.34 -1.15
N GLY A 68 -10.45 14.70 -2.40
CA GLY A 68 -9.46 15.05 -3.41
C GLY A 68 -8.66 13.84 -3.92
N SER A 69 -7.43 14.07 -4.38
CA SER A 69 -6.66 13.08 -5.14
C SER A 69 -6.35 11.81 -4.36
N ILE A 70 -6.07 11.88 -3.05
CA ILE A 70 -5.83 10.69 -2.23
C ILE A 70 -7.09 9.82 -2.14
N ALA A 71 -8.26 10.43 -1.99
CA ALA A 71 -9.53 9.71 -1.97
C ALA A 71 -9.82 9.04 -3.32
N GLU A 72 -9.57 9.73 -4.43
CA GLU A 72 -9.67 9.18 -5.77
C GLU A 72 -8.74 7.98 -5.97
N GLU A 73 -7.47 8.10 -5.56
CA GLU A 73 -6.49 7.01 -5.63
C GLU A 73 -6.92 5.79 -4.79
N ILE A 74 -7.45 6.01 -3.59
CA ILE A 74 -7.96 4.93 -2.72
C ILE A 74 -9.16 4.23 -3.36
N VAL A 75 -10.15 4.99 -3.86
CA VAL A 75 -11.34 4.42 -4.51
C VAL A 75 -10.96 3.64 -5.77
N ASN A 76 -10.03 4.15 -6.56
CA ASN A 76 -9.51 3.46 -7.73
C ASN A 76 -8.80 2.16 -7.33
N ALA A 77 -7.88 2.20 -6.37
CA ALA A 77 -7.19 1.03 -5.88
C ALA A 77 -8.14 -0.03 -5.28
N ALA A 78 -9.21 0.39 -4.59
CA ALA A 78 -10.21 -0.51 -4.01
C ALA A 78 -11.06 -1.23 -5.08
N ARG A 79 -11.17 -0.66 -6.28
CA ARG A 79 -11.91 -1.23 -7.42
C ARG A 79 -11.02 -2.05 -8.35
N GLU A 80 -9.70 -2.05 -8.15
CA GLU A 80 -8.78 -2.78 -9.02
C GLU A 80 -8.84 -4.31 -8.82
N ILE A 81 -8.53 -5.03 -9.90
CA ILE A 81 -8.29 -6.47 -9.92
C ILE A 81 -7.07 -6.78 -9.02
N PRO A 82 -7.02 -7.93 -8.33
CA PRO A 82 -7.83 -9.15 -8.48
C PRO A 82 -9.14 -9.19 -7.70
N ASN A 83 -9.40 -8.22 -6.84
CA ASN A 83 -10.54 -8.26 -5.94
C ASN A 83 -11.28 -6.92 -5.95
N PRO A 84 -12.03 -6.64 -7.03
CA PRO A 84 -12.71 -5.36 -7.20
C PRO A 84 -13.80 -5.20 -6.14
N GLY A 85 -13.64 -4.19 -5.28
CA GLY A 85 -14.67 -3.75 -4.35
C GLY A 85 -15.68 -2.80 -4.99
N ASN A 86 -16.72 -2.46 -4.22
CA ASN A 86 -17.77 -1.52 -4.63
C ASN A 86 -17.65 -0.15 -3.95
N LEU A 87 -16.48 0.19 -3.41
CA LEU A 87 -16.24 1.50 -2.79
C LEU A 87 -16.49 2.61 -3.81
N THR A 88 -17.13 3.70 -3.40
CA THR A 88 -17.36 4.88 -4.24
C THR A 88 -16.83 6.11 -3.52
N LEU A 89 -16.48 7.17 -4.27
CA LEU A 89 -16.08 8.45 -3.66
C LEU A 89 -17.13 8.96 -2.68
N ALA A 90 -18.39 8.99 -3.11
CA ALA A 90 -19.50 9.40 -2.26
C ALA A 90 -19.67 8.55 -0.99
N LYS A 91 -19.30 7.26 -1.02
CA LYS A 91 -19.30 6.40 0.18
C LYS A 91 -18.09 6.68 1.06
N PHE A 92 -16.95 6.96 0.46
CA PHE A 92 -15.67 7.18 1.15
C PHE A 92 -15.61 8.55 1.84
N GLU A 93 -16.12 9.60 1.20
CA GLU A 93 -16.21 10.96 1.77
C GLU A 93 -17.11 11.07 3.01
N LYS A 94 -17.97 10.06 3.23
CA LYS A 94 -18.95 10.01 4.34
C LYS A 94 -18.53 9.11 5.51
N LEU A 95 -17.31 8.55 5.46
CA LEU A 95 -16.73 7.76 6.55
C LEU A 95 -16.09 8.67 7.60
#